data_AF-A0A3D4NV04-F1
#
_entry.id   AF-A0A3D4NV04-F1
#
_cell.length_a   1.000
_cell.length_b   1.000
_cell.length_c   1.000
_cell.angle_alpha   90.00
_cell.angle_beta   90.00
_cell.angle_gamma   90.00
#
_symmetry.space_group_name_H-M   'P 1'
#
loop_
_entity.id
_entity.type
_entity.pdbx_description
1 polymer ?
#
loop_
_entity_poly.entity_id
_entity_poly.type
_entity_poly.pdbx_seq_one_letter_code
_entity_poly.pdbx_strand_id
1 'polypeptide(L)'
;MTLTPVRLHSWLRLQREGVSLASRADALCRALQDCPEVRRAVYLSWQGKSRIYSHEGAAQHFPPGLGDPSQASDQVLFEGLAEAGRLDLAQVRQLDCWLAGRLRRAA
;
A
#
# COMPACT_ATOMS: atom_id res chain seq x y z
N MET A 1 -20.18 -0.33 21.67
CA MET A 1 -19.09 -0.59 20.72
C MET A 1 -18.22 0.66 20.72
N THR A 2 -17.07 0.60 21.39
CA THR A 2 -16.14 1.73 21.48
C THR A 2 -15.45 1.86 20.13
N LEU A 3 -15.77 2.91 19.37
CA LEU A 3 -14.95 3.36 18.26
C LEU A 3 -13.61 3.73 18.86
N THR A 4 -12.61 2.85 18.77
CA THR A 4 -11.23 3.21 19.08
C THR A 4 -10.91 4.37 18.14
N PRO A 5 -10.76 5.62 18.62
CA PRO A 5 -10.41 6.69 17.72
C PRO A 5 -9.03 6.32 17.20
N VAL A 6 -8.96 6.00 15.91
CA VAL A 6 -7.69 5.75 15.21
C VAL A 6 -6.73 6.84 15.72
N ARG A 7 -5.53 6.44 16.13
CA ARG A 7 -4.48 7.38 16.58
C ARG A 7 -3.95 8.26 15.42
N LEU A 8 -4.84 8.67 14.52
CA LEU A 8 -4.65 9.59 13.41
C LEU A 8 -3.99 10.88 13.88
N HIS A 9 -4.31 11.38 15.07
CA HIS A 9 -3.60 12.53 15.65
C HIS A 9 -2.11 12.26 15.86
N SER A 10 -1.74 11.09 16.36
CA SER A 10 -0.32 10.71 16.51
C SER A 10 0.35 10.54 15.15
N TRP A 11 -0.35 9.99 14.17
CA TRP A 11 0.18 9.86 12.81
C TRP A 11 0.37 11.22 12.10
N LEU A 12 -0.61 12.11 12.17
CA LEU A 12 -0.52 13.48 11.64
C LEU A 12 0.62 14.27 12.28
N ARG A 13 0.88 14.02 13.57
CA ARG A 13 2.03 14.59 14.28
C ARG A 13 3.35 14.09 13.70
N LEU A 14 3.50 12.79 13.47
CA LEU A 14 4.70 12.22 12.82
C LEU A 14 4.93 12.79 11.41
N GLN A 15 3.86 13.13 10.69
CA GLN A 15 3.95 13.77 9.39
C GLN A 15 4.60 15.16 9.46
N ARG A 16 4.32 15.91 10.54
CA ARG A 16 4.85 17.27 10.79
C ARG A 16 6.27 17.28 11.35
N GLU A 17 6.66 16.21 12.06
CA GLU A 17 7.96 16.11 12.75
C GLU A 17 9.11 15.62 11.84
N GLY A 18 8.89 15.46 10.53
CA GLY A 18 9.94 15.10 9.58
C GLY A 18 10.43 13.66 9.71
N VAL A 19 9.64 12.78 10.33
CA VAL A 19 9.96 11.36 10.51
C VAL A 19 10.03 10.65 9.15
N SER A 20 10.91 9.63 9.03
CA SER A 20 11.09 8.87 7.79
C SER A 20 9.77 8.28 7.26
N LEU A 21 9.66 8.14 5.93
CA LEU A 21 8.48 7.58 5.28
C LEU A 21 8.13 6.19 5.82
N ALA A 22 9.14 5.32 5.96
CA ALA A 22 8.99 3.97 6.49
C ALA A 22 8.36 3.96 7.90
N SER A 23 8.85 4.80 8.83
CA SER A 23 8.30 4.87 10.19
C SER A 23 6.87 5.41 10.20
N ARG A 24 6.55 6.37 9.32
CA ARG A 24 5.17 6.90 9.18
C ARG A 24 4.22 5.86 8.56
N ALA A 25 4.70 5.09 7.59
CA ALA A 25 3.96 3.98 6.98
C ALA A 25 3.62 2.90 8.02
N ASP A 26 4.59 2.50 8.84
CA ASP A 26 4.38 1.51 9.90
C ASP A 26 3.40 1.98 10.97
N ALA A 27 3.46 3.25 11.36
CA ALA A 27 2.53 3.81 12.32
C ALA A 27 1.08 3.83 11.79
N LEU A 28 0.90 4.18 10.51
CA LEU A 28 -0.42 4.17 9.87
C LEU A 28 -0.96 2.74 9.75
N CYS A 29 -0.14 1.81 9.25
CA CYS A 29 -0.56 0.42 9.09
C CYS A 29 -0.96 -0.20 10.43
N ARG A 30 -0.20 0.05 11.51
CA ARG A 30 -0.57 -0.38 12.87
C ARG A 30 -1.89 0.23 13.33
N ALA A 31 -2.08 1.53 13.16
CA ALA A 31 -3.32 2.20 13.55
C ALA A 31 -4.55 1.66 12.79
N LEU A 32 -4.39 1.26 11.52
CA LEU A 32 -5.45 0.62 10.74
C LEU A 32 -5.70 -0.83 11.17
N GLN A 33 -4.67 -1.57 11.59
CA GLN A 33 -4.80 -2.95 12.07
C GLN A 33 -5.57 -3.05 13.39
N ASP A 34 -5.67 -1.96 14.16
CA ASP A 34 -6.51 -1.90 15.36
C ASP A 34 -8.03 -1.90 15.02
N CYS A 35 -8.40 -1.69 13.74
CA CYS A 35 -9.79 -1.78 13.27
C CYS A 35 -10.18 -3.24 12.99
N PRO A 36 -11.25 -3.78 13.63
CA PRO A 36 -11.66 -5.18 13.45
C PRO A 36 -11.98 -5.57 12.00
N GLU A 37 -12.41 -4.62 11.18
CA GLU A 37 -12.77 -4.81 9.77
C GLU A 37 -11.54 -4.92 8.86
N VAL A 38 -10.37 -4.48 9.34
CA VAL A 38 -9.13 -4.44 8.56
C VAL A 38 -8.38 -5.75 8.73
N ARG A 39 -8.47 -6.63 7.74
CA ARG A 39 -7.70 -7.89 7.72
C ARG A 39 -6.19 -7.67 7.56
N ARG A 40 -5.78 -6.67 6.76
CA ARG A 40 -4.38 -6.35 6.49
C ARG A 40 -4.26 -4.92 5.98
N ALA A 41 -3.23 -4.21 6.44
CA ALA A 41 -2.85 -2.89 5.93
C ALA A 41 -1.39 -2.93 5.45
N VAL A 42 -1.13 -2.35 4.28
CA VAL A 42 0.20 -2.19 3.70
C VAL A 42 0.33 -0.79 3.14
N TYR A 43 1.54 -0.23 3.18
CA TYR A 43 1.85 1.05 2.55
C TYR A 43 2.76 0.81 1.35
N LEU A 44 2.41 1.44 0.23
CA LEU A 44 3.16 1.34 -1.02
C LEU A 44 3.54 2.73 -1.51
N SER A 45 4.78 2.89 -1.97
CA SER A 45 5.29 4.10 -2.62
C SER A 45 5.51 3.86 -4.11
N TRP A 46 5.13 4.84 -4.93
CA TRP A 46 5.40 4.80 -6.37
C TRP A 46 6.88 5.08 -6.64
N GLN A 47 7.53 4.20 -7.40
CA GLN A 47 8.92 4.34 -7.82
C GLN A 47 8.98 4.73 -9.29
N GLY A 48 9.02 6.04 -9.58
CA GLY A 48 8.89 6.54 -10.95
C GLY A 48 9.94 6.04 -11.95
N LYS A 49 11.16 5.71 -11.50
CA LYS A 49 12.23 5.17 -12.36
C LYS A 49 11.93 3.74 -12.84
N SER A 50 11.44 2.90 -11.95
CA SER A 50 11.13 1.49 -12.23
C SER A 50 9.65 1.27 -12.57
N ARG A 51 8.82 2.31 -12.46
CA ARG A 51 7.37 2.30 -12.71
C ARG A 51 6.63 1.21 -11.93
N ILE A 52 7.03 0.98 -10.68
CA ILE A 52 6.40 -0.02 -9.81
C ILE A 52 6.05 0.57 -8.45
N TYR A 53 5.11 -0.06 -7.75
CA TYR A 53 4.89 0.18 -6.34
C TYR A 53 5.79 -0.69 -5.47
N SER A 54 6.57 -0.03 -4.61
CA SER A 54 7.43 -0.67 -3.61
C SER A 54 6.82 -0.54 -2.22
N HIS A 55 7.13 -1.48 -1.35
CA HIS A 55 6.72 -1.39 0.05
C HIS A 55 7.55 -0.37 0.81
N GLU A 56 6.89 0.30 1.75
CA GLU A 56 7.53 1.12 2.77
C GLU A 56 7.28 0.52 4.15
N GLY A 57 8.24 0.70 5.06
CA GLY A 57 8.14 0.19 6.42
C GLY A 57 8.49 -1.29 6.56
N ALA A 58 8.22 -1.83 7.74
CA ALA A 58 8.45 -3.23 8.09
C ALA A 58 7.19 -4.11 7.93
N ALA A 59 6.06 -3.53 7.48
CA ALA A 59 4.83 -4.26 7.22
C ALA A 59 5.08 -5.42 6.24
N GLN A 60 4.45 -6.57 6.50
CA GLN A 60 4.68 -7.81 5.76
C GLN A 60 4.63 -7.56 4.24
N HIS A 61 5.76 -7.80 3.56
CA HIS A 61 5.88 -7.60 2.12
C HIS A 61 4.99 -8.57 1.35
N PHE A 62 4.49 -8.13 0.20
CA PHE A 62 3.88 -9.06 -0.76
C PHE A 62 4.95 -10.03 -1.28
N PRO A 63 4.55 -11.26 -1.68
CA PRO A 63 5.50 -12.21 -2.27
C PRO A 63 6.19 -11.58 -3.49
N PRO A 64 7.44 -11.97 -3.79
CA PRO A 64 8.13 -11.48 -4.97
C PRO A 64 7.28 -11.75 -6.22
N GLY A 65 7.23 -10.77 -7.12
CA GLY A 65 6.53 -10.92 -8.39
C GLY A 65 7.10 -12.08 -9.21
N LEU A 66 6.24 -12.81 -9.93
CA LEU A 66 6.65 -13.83 -10.90
C LEU A 66 6.71 -13.17 -12.27
N GLY A 67 7.81 -13.37 -13.00
CA GLY A 67 8.06 -12.76 -14.30
C GLY A 67 9.41 -12.04 -14.33
N ASP A 68 9.77 -11.50 -15.49
CA ASP A 68 10.98 -10.71 -15.66
C ASP A 68 10.81 -9.34 -14.95
N PRO A 69 11.61 -9.01 -13.93
CA PRO A 69 11.59 -7.70 -13.30
C PRO A 69 11.80 -6.54 -14.28
N SER A 70 12.42 -6.79 -15.44
CA SER A 70 12.61 -5.78 -16.49
C SER A 70 11.31 -5.38 -17.19
N GLN A 71 10.30 -6.25 -17.17
CA GLN A 71 8.98 -6.04 -17.74
C GLN A 71 7.93 -5.65 -16.68
N ALA A 72 8.33 -5.61 -15.41
CA ALA A 72 7.45 -5.27 -14.31
C ALA A 72 7.04 -3.78 -14.40
N SER A 73 5.74 -3.53 -14.51
CA SER A 73 5.18 -2.18 -14.49
C SER A 73 3.84 -2.18 -13.76
N ASP A 74 3.64 -1.16 -12.95
CA ASP A 74 2.40 -0.80 -12.29
C ASP A 74 1.79 0.48 -12.90
N GLN A 75 2.25 0.91 -14.07
CA GLN A 75 1.83 2.16 -14.72
C GLN A 75 0.31 2.24 -14.91
N VAL A 76 -0.34 1.18 -15.39
CA VAL A 76 -1.81 1.17 -15.58
C VAL A 76 -2.57 1.32 -14.26
N LEU A 77 -2.01 0.80 -13.16
CA LEU A 77 -2.57 0.99 -11.83
C LEU A 77 -2.33 2.42 -11.34
N PHE A 78 -1.14 2.97 -11.57
CA PHE A 78 -0.82 4.35 -11.20
C PHE A 78 -1.77 5.34 -11.88
N GLU A 79 -2.00 5.19 -13.18
CA GLU A 79 -2.91 6.04 -13.95
C GLU A 79 -4.37 5.87 -13.50
N GLY A 80 -4.84 4.63 -13.38
CA GLY A 80 -6.21 4.36 -12.91
C GLY A 80 -6.47 4.87 -11.49
N LEU A 81 -5.47 4.79 -10.59
CA LEU A 81 -5.58 5.31 -9.24
C LEU A 81 -5.53 6.84 -9.21
N ALA A 82 -4.72 7.47 -10.07
CA ALA A 82 -4.68 8.93 -10.18
C ALA A 82 -6.01 9.51 -10.67
N GLU A 83 -6.70 8.82 -11.58
CA GLU A 83 -8.01 9.23 -12.10
C GLU A 83 -9.14 8.96 -11.08
N ALA A 84 -9.21 7.75 -10.52
CA ALA A 84 -10.31 7.35 -9.64
C ALA A 84 -10.15 7.81 -8.18
N GLY A 85 -8.92 8.14 -7.74
CA GLY A 85 -8.55 8.47 -6.37
C GLY A 85 -8.55 7.27 -5.39
N ARG A 86 -9.41 6.28 -5.64
CA ARG A 86 -9.48 5.00 -4.92
C ARG A 86 -9.90 3.88 -5.86
N LEU A 87 -9.45 2.67 -5.57
CA LEU A 87 -9.82 1.46 -6.29
C LEU A 87 -10.16 0.36 -5.30
N ASP A 88 -11.18 -0.43 -5.63
CA ASP A 88 -11.50 -1.65 -4.90
C ASP A 88 -10.45 -2.72 -5.17
N LEU A 89 -10.19 -3.57 -4.18
CA LEU A 89 -9.19 -4.64 -4.32
C LEU A 89 -9.52 -5.59 -5.48
N ALA A 90 -10.81 -5.81 -5.77
CA ALA A 90 -11.26 -6.60 -6.90
C ALA A 90 -10.88 -5.96 -8.26
N GLN A 91 -11.01 -4.64 -8.39
CA GLN A 91 -10.62 -3.89 -9.59
C GLN A 91 -9.11 -3.98 -9.79
N VAL A 92 -8.33 -3.75 -8.73
CA VAL A 92 -6.86 -3.84 -8.79
C VAL A 92 -6.41 -5.24 -9.23
N ARG A 93 -7.06 -6.30 -8.72
CA ARG A 93 -6.74 -7.69 -9.09
C ARG A 93 -7.02 -8.05 -10.54
N GLN A 94 -7.84 -7.28 -11.25
CA GLN A 94 -8.15 -7.50 -12.66
C GLN A 94 -7.16 -6.81 -13.60
N LEU A 95 -6.38 -5.85 -13.09
CA LEU A 95 -5.39 -5.16 -13.89
C LEU A 95 -4.27 -6.12 -14.34
N ASP A 96 -3.75 -5.85 -15.53
CA ASP A 96 -2.53 -6.47 -16.03
C ASP A 96 -1.32 -5.66 -15.58
N CYS A 97 -0.97 -5.79 -14.30
CA CYS A 97 0.17 -5.11 -13.71
C CYS A 97 0.88 -5.97 -12.66
N TRP A 98 2.10 -5.57 -12.32
CA TRP A 98 2.99 -6.32 -11.45
C TRP A 98 2.42 -6.52 -10.04
N LEU A 99 1.86 -5.47 -9.45
CA LEU A 99 1.23 -5.50 -8.13
C LEU A 99 -0.03 -6.36 -8.13
N ALA A 100 -0.86 -6.30 -9.18
CA ALA A 100 -2.02 -7.18 -9.31
C ALA A 100 -1.62 -8.66 -9.27
N GLY A 101 -0.54 -9.03 -9.98
CA GLY A 101 0.03 -10.38 -9.94
C GLY A 101 0.52 -10.81 -8.54
N ARG A 102 1.05 -9.89 -7.74
CA ARG A 102 1.41 -10.15 -6.33
C ARG A 102 0.17 -10.30 -5.43
N LEU A 103 -0.84 -9.45 -5.62
CA LEU A 103 -2.09 -9.44 -4.85
C LEU A 103 -2.97 -10.66 -5.11
N ARG A 104 -2.98 -11.19 -6.33
CA ARG A 104 -3.68 -12.44 -6.68
C ARG A 104 -3.14 -13.65 -5.93
N ARG A 105 -1.83 -13.66 -5.59
CA ARG A 105 -1.17 -14.76 -4.88
C ARG A 105 -1.14 -14.61 -3.36
N ALA A 106 -1.30 -13.40 -2.85
CA ALA A 106 -1.37 -13.13 -1.41
C ALA A 106 -2.78 -13.33 -0.81
N ALA A 107 -3.72 -13.85 -1.61
CA ALA A 107 -5.12 -14.09 -1.25
C ALA A 107 -5.29 -15.35 -0.39
#